data_AF-A0AAJ1EQC5-F1
#
_entry.id   AF-A0AAJ1EQC5-F1
#
_cell.length_a   1.000
_cell.length_b   1.000
_cell.length_c   1.000
_cell.angle_alpha   90.00
_cell.angle_beta   90.00
_cell.angle_gamma   90.00
#
_symmetry.space_group_name_H-M   'P 1'
#
loop_
_entity.id
_entity.type
_entity.pdbx_description
1 polymer ?
#
loop_
_entity_poly.entity_id
_entity_poly.type
_entity_poly.pdbx_seq_one_letter_code
_entity_poly.pdbx_strand_id
1 'polypeptide(L)' 'MKIEPRKESDRGGWLCMPLLASVPEGKEGWEKVRCPVCGALCWKRPEDAGVI' A
#
# COMPACT_ATOMS: atom_id res chain seq x y z
N MET A 1 -6.29 -5.35 -13.04
CA MET A 1 -7.02 -4.88 -11.84
C MET A 1 -8.26 -4.14 -12.33
N LYS A 2 -9.47 -4.64 -12.04
CA LYS A 2 -10.71 -3.93 -12.39
C LYS A 2 -11.10 -3.09 -11.18
N ILE A 3 -10.99 -1.78 -11.29
CA ILE A 3 -11.38 -0.84 -10.23
C ILE A 3 -12.85 -0.50 -10.46
N GLU A 4 -13.72 -0.97 -9.59
CA GLU A 4 -15.16 -0.68 -9.60
C GLU A 4 -15.53 0.11 -8.33
N PRO A 5 -16.65 0.87 -8.32
CA PRO A 5 -17.12 1.57 -7.13
C PRO A 5 -17.31 0.63 -5.94
N ARG A 6 -16.94 1.11 -4.74
CA ARG A 6 -17.07 0.34 -3.49
C ARG A 6 -18.54 0.11 -3.13
N LYS A 7 -18.86 -1.08 -2.65
CA LYS A 7 -20.16 -1.43 -2.04
C LYS A 7 -20.07 -1.31 -0.53
N GLU A 8 -21.19 -1.04 0.15
CA GLU A 8 -21.26 -0.97 1.62
C GLU A 8 -20.82 -2.26 2.32
N SER A 9 -21.02 -3.43 1.69
CA SER A 9 -20.58 -4.71 2.21
C SER A 9 -19.08 -4.96 2.07
N ASP A 10 -18.38 -4.15 1.28
CA ASP A 10 -16.96 -4.36 1.04
C ASP A 10 -16.17 -3.94 2.28
N ARG A 11 -15.60 -4.93 2.97
CA ARG A 11 -14.68 -4.67 4.08
C ARG A 11 -13.26 -4.42 3.56
N GLY A 12 -12.48 -3.66 4.32
CA GLY A 12 -11.12 -3.26 3.95
C GLY A 12 -11.06 -2.22 2.83
N GLY A 13 -9.89 -2.05 2.22
CA GLY A 13 -9.68 -1.15 1.10
C GLY A 13 -8.38 -1.50 0.38
N TRP A 14 -8.26 -1.10 -0.89
CA TRP A 14 -7.00 -1.19 -1.60
C TRP A 14 -6.17 0.05 -1.28
N LEU A 15 -5.13 -0.14 -0.49
CA LEU A 15 -4.15 0.91 -0.24
C LEU A 15 -2.95 0.70 -1.17
N CYS A 16 -2.80 1.59 -2.15
CA CYS A 16 -1.68 1.56 -3.06
C CYS A 16 -0.43 2.11 -2.36
N MET A 17 0.46 1.20 -1.96
CA MET A 17 1.76 1.56 -1.38
C MET A 17 2.73 2.03 -2.48
N PRO A 18 3.53 3.09 -2.26
CA PRO A 18 4.56 3.53 -3.20
C PRO A 18 5.58 2.43 -3.46
N LEU A 19 5.89 2.17 -4.74
CA LEU A 19 6.92 1.21 -5.12
C LEU A 19 8.31 1.71 -4.76
N LEU A 20 9.15 0.82 -4.24
CA LEU A 20 10.55 1.15 -3.94
C LEU A 20 11.33 1.52 -5.20
N ALA A 21 10.99 0.92 -6.35
CA ALA A 21 11.60 1.27 -7.65
C ALA A 21 11.29 2.71 -8.08
N SER A 22 10.15 3.27 -7.67
CA SER A 22 9.75 4.64 -8.02
C SER A 22 10.25 5.67 -7.01
N VAL A 23 10.48 5.27 -5.76
CA VAL A 23 10.98 6.13 -4.67
C VAL A 23 12.12 5.40 -3.95
N PRO A 24 13.36 5.43 -4.49
CA PRO A 24 14.46 4.61 -3.96
C PRO A 24 14.88 4.96 -2.53
N GLU A 25 14.85 6.24 -2.18
CA GLU A 25 15.28 6.75 -0.86
C GLU A 25 14.16 6.67 0.21
N GLY A 26 12.89 6.65 -0.21
CA GLY A 26 11.74 6.72 0.70
C GLY A 26 11.60 8.08 1.38
N LYS A 27 10.82 8.13 2.45
CA LYS A 27 10.70 9.29 3.36
C LYS A 27 10.87 8.83 4.80
N GLU A 28 11.14 9.76 5.70
CA GLU A 28 11.23 9.48 7.13
C GLU A 28 9.94 8.82 7.65
N GLY A 29 10.08 7.74 8.43
CA GLY A 29 8.97 6.95 8.94
C GLY A 29 8.36 5.95 7.96
N TRP A 30 8.83 5.87 6.71
CA TRP A 30 8.37 4.84 5.77
C TRP A 30 9.10 3.51 6.02
N GLU A 31 8.33 2.43 6.08
CA GLU A 31 8.84 1.08 6.29
C GLU A 31 8.88 0.31 4.97
N LYS A 32 9.97 -0.43 4.71
CA LYS A 32 10.06 -1.30 3.53
C LYS A 32 9.26 -2.57 3.77
N VAL A 33 8.23 -2.79 2.94
CA VAL A 33 7.39 -3.98 3.03
C VAL A 33 7.29 -4.68 1.67
N ARG A 34 7.07 -5.99 1.68
CA ARG A 34 6.70 -6.72 0.46
C ARG A 34 5.20 -6.66 0.28
N CYS A 35 4.75 -6.20 -0.87
CA CYS A 35 3.33 -6.17 -1.19
C CYS A 35 2.78 -7.61 -1.26
N PRO A 36 1.75 -7.97 -0.46
CA PRO A 36 1.21 -9.33 -0.46
C PRO A 36 0.47 -9.69 -1.75
N VAL A 37 0.14 -8.68 -2.57
CA VAL A 37 -0.58 -8.86 -3.85
C VAL A 37 0.38 -9.11 -5.01
N CYS A 38 1.37 -8.24 -5.18
CA CYS A 38 2.26 -8.29 -6.35
C CYS A 38 3.68 -8.80 -6.04
N GLY A 39 4.03 -8.98 -4.76
CA GLY A 39 5.35 -9.45 -4.32
C GLY A 39 6.48 -8.41 -4.42
N ALA A 40 6.23 -7.24 -5.02
CA ALA A 40 7.22 -6.18 -5.14
C ALA A 40 7.52 -5.51 -3.79
N LEU A 41 8.72 -4.91 -3.70
CA LEU A 41 9.07 -4.06 -2.56
C LEU A 41 8.37 -2.71 -2.70
N CYS A 42 7.57 -2.39 -1.69
CA CYS A 42 6.86 -1.13 -1.56
C CYS A 42 7.18 -0.48 -0.21
N TRP A 43 6.76 0.77 -0.05
CA TRP A 43 6.86 1.52 1.17
C TRP A 43 5.52 1.54 1.89
N LYS A 44 5.50 1.13 3.15
CA LYS A 44 4.38 1.33 4.07
C LYS A 44 4.58 2.66 4.77
N ARG A 45 3.63 3.58 4.60
CA ARG A 45 3.68 4.88 5.27
C ARG A 45 3.17 4.74 6.70
N PRO A 46 3.57 5.63 7.63
CA PRO A 46 3.06 5.60 8.99
C PRO A 46 1.53 5.83 9.04
N GLU A 47 0.98 6.59 8.09
CA GLU A 47 -0.46 6.75 7.87
C GLU A 47 -1.18 5.42 7.55
N ASP A 48 -0.45 4.48 6.94
CA ASP A 48 -0.97 3.17 6.56
C ASP A 48 -0.88 2.16 7.73
N ALA A 49 -0.23 2.52 8.85
CA ALA A 49 0.02 1.61 9.98
C ALA A 49 -1.22 1.29 10.82
N GLY A 50 -2.34 1.98 10.61
CA GLY A 50 -3.62 1.77 11.33
C GLY A 50 -4.77 1.26 10.47
N VAL A 51 -4.55 1.02 9.17
CA VAL A 51 -5.58 0.50 8.25
C VAL A 51 -5.45 -1.02 8.20
N ILE A 52 -6.05 -1.70 9.17
CA ILE A 52 -6.22 -3.17 9.19
C ILE A 52 -7.68 -3.55 8.92
#